data_AF-A0A7V8JKC5-F1
#
_entry.id   AF-A0A7V8JKC5-F1
#
_cell.length_a   1.000
_cell.length_b   1.000
_cell.length_c   1.000
_cell.angle_alpha   90.00
_cell.angle_beta   90.00
_cell.angle_gamma   90.00
#
_symmetry.space_group_name_H-M   'P 1'
#
loop_
_entity.id
_entity.type
_entity.pdbx_description
1 polymer ?
#
loop_
_entity_poly.entity_id
_entity_poly.type
_entity_poly.pdbx_seq_one_letter_code
_entity_poly.pdbx_strand_id
1 'polypeptide(L)'
;MLLTHFALFARDTTLARRTAQEAGPRRLANQIAADGSLPLELTRTRSLHYSSWTLDAAFTLADLGQCVGVDLWQYRDGDAGSLHAAARFLADKAVPTAQWPYPELDLDDTGDLLEVMLQARQRWPGEGFDAAARTLAPKHPADLLWLRSTPLADSP
;
A
#
# COMPACT_ATOMS: atom_id res chain seq x y z
N MET A 1 9.10 2.57 -8.03
CA MET A 1 7.89 2.84 -8.83
C MET A 1 8.21 3.60 -10.13
N LEU A 2 8.54 4.90 -10.07
CA LEU A 2 8.65 5.76 -11.28
C LEU A 2 9.59 5.25 -12.37
N LEU A 3 10.80 4.79 -12.01
CA LEU A 3 11.74 4.26 -13.01
C LEU A 3 11.19 3.01 -13.73
N THR A 4 10.57 2.08 -13.00
CA THR A 4 9.91 0.91 -13.59
C THR A 4 8.78 1.32 -14.53
N HIS A 5 7.99 2.31 -14.13
CA HIS A 5 6.89 2.84 -14.95
C HIS A 5 7.41 3.43 -16.27
N PHE A 6 8.40 4.33 -16.21
CA PHE A 6 8.96 4.95 -17.41
C PHE A 6 9.68 3.96 -18.31
N ALA A 7 10.38 2.97 -17.73
CA ALA A 7 11.02 1.91 -18.50
C ALA A 7 9.97 1.06 -19.24
N LEU A 8 8.87 0.69 -18.58
CA LEU A 8 7.75 0.00 -19.23
C LEU A 8 7.14 0.83 -20.36
N PHE A 9 6.89 2.12 -20.12
CA PHE A 9 6.37 3.04 -21.14
C PHE A 9 7.31 3.14 -22.36
N ALA A 10 8.62 3.23 -22.12
CA ALA A 10 9.65 3.24 -23.17
C ALA A 10 9.90 1.86 -23.81
N ARG A 11 9.18 0.81 -23.37
CA ARG A 11 9.38 -0.60 -23.77
C ARG A 11 10.75 -1.17 -23.43
N ASP A 12 11.46 -0.56 -22.47
CA ASP A 12 12.68 -1.11 -21.88
C ASP A 12 12.33 -2.09 -20.76
N THR A 13 11.91 -3.29 -21.15
CA THR A 13 11.54 -4.36 -20.22
C THR A 13 12.73 -4.86 -19.40
N THR A 14 13.96 -4.69 -19.90
CA THR A 14 15.19 -5.10 -19.21
C THR A 14 15.44 -4.20 -17.99
N LEU A 15 15.38 -2.88 -18.18
CA LEU A 15 15.52 -1.93 -17.09
C LEU A 15 14.34 -2.03 -16.11
N ALA A 16 13.12 -2.20 -16.61
CA ALA A 16 11.94 -2.39 -15.76
C ALA A 16 12.08 -3.62 -14.85
N ARG A 17 12.45 -4.78 -15.42
CA ARG A 17 12.68 -6.02 -14.68
C ARG A 17 13.77 -5.85 -13.63
N ARG A 18 14.93 -5.31 -14.02
CA ARG A 18 16.05 -5.08 -13.10
C ARG A 18 15.64 -4.19 -11.94
N THR A 19 14.97 -3.07 -12.22
CA THR A 19 14.53 -2.12 -11.20
C THR A 19 13.53 -2.76 -10.23
N ALA A 20 12.59 -3.57 -10.73
CA ALA A 20 11.64 -4.29 -9.90
C ALA A 20 12.34 -5.35 -9.02
N GLN A 21 13.29 -6.12 -9.57
CA GLN A 21 14.05 -7.12 -8.80
C GLN A 21 14.88 -6.48 -7.67
N GLU A 22 15.52 -5.35 -7.96
CA GLU A 22 16.31 -4.63 -6.96
C GLU A 22 15.44 -3.99 -5.86
N ALA A 23 14.15 -3.78 -6.10
CA ALA A 23 13.26 -3.12 -5.16
C ALA A 23 12.97 -3.95 -3.90
N GLY A 24 12.89 -5.28 -4.01
CA GLY A 24 12.70 -6.17 -2.87
C GLY A 24 13.75 -5.93 -1.77
N PRO A 25 15.03 -6.23 -2.02
CA PRO A 25 16.08 -6.13 -0.99
C PRO A 25 16.49 -4.69 -0.69
N ARG A 26 16.42 -3.77 -1.66
CA ARG A 26 16.85 -2.37 -1.42
C ARG A 26 15.79 -1.51 -0.77
N ARG A 27 14.50 -1.80 -0.97
CA ARG A 27 13.41 -0.98 -0.48
C ARG A 27 12.54 -1.75 0.50
N LEU A 28 11.85 -2.80 0.05
CA LEU A 28 10.86 -3.49 0.88
C LEU A 28 11.48 -4.04 2.16
N ALA A 29 12.61 -4.75 2.05
CA ALA A 29 13.30 -5.33 3.21
C ALA A 29 13.84 -4.28 4.20
N ASN A 30 14.14 -3.07 3.74
CA ASN A 30 14.69 -2.00 4.58
C ASN A 30 13.61 -1.06 5.15
N GLN A 31 12.43 -1.02 4.53
CA GLN A 31 11.35 -0.09 4.90
C GLN A 31 10.27 -0.76 5.74
N ILE A 32 10.01 -2.05 5.54
CA ILE A 32 8.94 -2.78 6.23
C ILE A 32 9.56 -3.70 7.29
N ALA A 33 9.26 -3.41 8.55
CA ALA A 33 9.68 -4.24 9.67
C ALA A 33 8.90 -5.57 9.72
N ALA A 34 9.39 -6.53 10.49
CA ALA A 34 8.80 -7.87 10.61
C ALA A 34 7.30 -7.87 10.98
N ASP A 35 6.87 -6.88 11.78
CA ASP A 35 5.48 -6.70 12.22
C ASP A 35 4.59 -5.95 11.20
N GLY A 36 5.15 -5.57 10.05
CA GLY A 36 4.47 -4.80 9.01
C GLY A 36 4.56 -3.29 9.19
N SER A 37 5.09 -2.79 10.31
CA SER A 37 5.26 -1.35 10.49
C SER A 37 6.26 -0.77 9.49
N LEU A 38 6.15 0.55 9.24
CA LEU A 38 7.12 1.32 8.45
C LEU A 38 7.85 2.29 9.40
N PRO A 39 8.90 1.86 10.13
CA PRO A 39 9.43 2.60 11.28
C PRO A 39 9.86 4.03 10.97
N LEU A 40 10.46 4.27 9.79
CA LEU A 40 10.88 5.60 9.37
C LEU A 40 9.68 6.53 9.17
N GLU A 41 8.56 6.01 8.64
CA GLU A 41 7.34 6.78 8.41
C GLU A 41 6.57 7.03 9.71
N LEU A 42 6.64 6.11 10.67
CA LEU A 42 6.01 6.25 11.99
C LEU A 42 6.57 7.39 12.85
N THR A 43 7.78 7.87 12.54
CA THR A 43 8.39 9.01 13.25
C THR A 43 8.02 10.37 12.65
N ARG A 44 7.29 10.39 11.53
CA ARG A 44 6.91 11.63 10.83
C ARG A 44 5.76 12.32 11.53
N THR A 45 5.64 13.64 11.35
CA THR A 45 4.53 14.44 11.89
C THR A 45 3.17 14.07 11.29
N ARG A 46 3.16 13.51 10.07
CA ARG A 46 1.99 12.93 9.40
C ARG A 46 2.18 11.43 9.15
N SER A 47 2.41 10.68 10.22
CA SER A 47 2.86 9.28 10.10
C SER A 47 1.87 8.36 9.40
N LEU A 48 0.56 8.56 9.55
CA LEU A 48 -0.45 7.74 8.89
C LEU A 48 -0.46 8.00 7.39
N HIS A 49 -0.41 9.28 6.99
CA HIS A 49 -0.28 9.67 5.59
C HIS A 49 0.98 9.06 4.96
N TYR A 50 2.16 9.28 5.55
CA TYR A 50 3.42 8.77 5.00
C TYR A 50 3.48 7.25 4.94
N SER A 51 2.93 6.54 5.94
CA SER A 51 2.86 5.08 5.92
C SER A 51 1.96 4.57 4.79
N SER A 52 0.78 5.18 4.64
CA SER A 52 -0.20 4.78 3.62
C SER A 52 0.31 5.10 2.21
N TRP A 53 0.84 6.32 2.00
CA TRP A 53 1.39 6.76 0.73
C TRP A 53 2.60 5.92 0.28
N THR A 54 3.48 5.57 1.23
CA THR A 54 4.62 4.68 0.94
C THR A 54 4.16 3.29 0.54
N LEU A 55 3.11 2.76 1.20
CA LEU A 55 2.59 1.45 0.90
C LEU A 55 1.85 1.42 -0.46
N ASP A 56 1.07 2.44 -0.80
CA ASP A 56 0.45 2.59 -2.13
C ASP A 56 1.51 2.60 -3.25
N ALA A 57 2.60 3.37 -3.07
CA ALA A 57 3.70 3.39 -4.03
C ALA A 57 4.39 2.02 -4.16
N ALA A 58 4.42 1.23 -3.08
CA ALA A 58 4.96 -0.13 -3.08
C ALA A 58 4.02 -1.14 -3.77
N PHE A 59 2.70 -1.02 -3.57
CA PHE A 59 1.68 -1.81 -4.27
C PHE A 59 1.72 -1.53 -5.77
N THR A 60 1.77 -0.25 -6.16
CA THR A 60 1.93 0.14 -7.57
C THR A 60 3.21 -0.46 -8.17
N LEU A 61 4.32 -0.46 -7.44
CA LEU A 61 5.55 -1.08 -7.91
C LEU A 61 5.42 -2.61 -8.05
N ALA A 62 4.66 -3.26 -7.17
CA ALA A 62 4.39 -4.69 -7.25
C ALA A 62 3.57 -5.05 -8.50
N ASP A 63 2.55 -4.26 -8.83
CA ASP A 63 1.76 -4.44 -10.05
C ASP A 63 2.61 -4.22 -11.32
N LEU A 64 3.43 -3.17 -11.35
CA LEU A 64 4.36 -2.94 -12.46
C LEU A 64 5.40 -4.06 -12.60
N GLY A 65 5.81 -4.68 -11.48
CA GLY A 65 6.71 -5.83 -11.47
C GLY A 65 6.10 -7.04 -12.19
N GLN A 66 4.80 -7.28 -12.03
CA GLN A 66 4.12 -8.40 -12.70
C GLN A 66 4.18 -8.30 -14.22
N CYS A 67 4.11 -7.09 -14.79
CA CYS A 67 4.25 -6.86 -16.24
C CYS A 67 5.58 -7.36 -16.82
N VAL A 68 6.60 -7.51 -15.97
CA VAL A 68 7.93 -8.02 -16.32
C VAL A 68 8.28 -9.28 -15.55
N GLY A 69 7.30 -10.03 -15.05
CA GLY A 69 7.48 -11.32 -14.40
C GLY A 69 8.31 -11.26 -13.10
N VAL A 70 8.18 -10.19 -12.33
CA VAL A 70 8.75 -10.04 -10.99
C VAL A 70 7.60 -9.96 -9.97
N ASP A 71 7.52 -10.93 -9.07
CA ASP A 71 6.45 -10.97 -8.06
C ASP A 71 6.91 -10.35 -6.74
N LEU A 72 6.66 -9.05 -6.57
CA LEU A 72 6.92 -8.35 -5.32
C LEU A 72 5.81 -8.56 -4.28
N TRP A 73 4.61 -8.98 -4.69
CA TRP A 73 3.52 -9.30 -3.76
C TRP A 73 3.89 -10.49 -2.86
N GLN A 74 4.62 -11.46 -3.41
CA GLN A 74 5.13 -12.62 -2.68
C GLN A 74 6.58 -12.46 -2.20
N TYR A 75 7.19 -11.29 -2.34
CA TYR A 75 8.56 -11.06 -1.88
C TYR A 75 8.71 -11.33 -0.38
N ARG A 76 9.74 -12.06 0.00
CA ARG A 76 10.15 -12.35 1.38
C ARG A 76 11.66 -12.36 1.45
N ASP A 77 12.22 -11.85 2.56
CA ASP A 77 13.66 -11.75 2.77
C ASP A 77 13.99 -11.88 4.26
N GLY A 78 14.37 -13.09 4.67
CA GLY A 78 14.60 -13.41 6.09
C GLY A 78 13.41 -13.00 6.97
N ASP A 79 13.70 -12.24 8.02
CA ASP A 79 12.71 -11.72 8.98
C ASP A 79 12.08 -10.38 8.54
N ALA A 80 12.38 -9.89 7.33
CA ALA A 80 11.80 -8.65 6.85
C ALA A 80 10.28 -8.75 6.67
N GLY A 81 9.62 -7.61 6.84
CA GLY A 81 8.18 -7.51 6.61
C GLY A 81 7.79 -7.75 5.16
N SER A 82 6.49 -7.89 4.95
CA SER A 82 5.91 -8.04 3.61
C SER A 82 4.88 -6.97 3.32
N LEU A 83 4.56 -6.78 2.04
CA LEU A 83 3.44 -5.93 1.61
C LEU A 83 2.13 -6.31 2.29
N HIS A 84 1.90 -7.61 2.47
CA HIS A 84 0.74 -8.14 3.21
C HIS A 84 0.77 -7.72 4.67
N ALA A 85 1.90 -7.94 5.36
CA ALA A 85 2.05 -7.56 6.76
C ALA A 85 1.87 -6.04 6.96
N ALA A 86 2.38 -5.22 6.05
CA ALA A 86 2.19 -3.77 6.10
C ALA A 86 0.73 -3.35 5.92
N ALA A 87 0.01 -3.99 4.99
CA ALA A 87 -1.41 -3.75 4.81
C ALA A 87 -2.20 -4.13 6.08
N ARG A 88 -1.88 -5.30 6.67
CA ARG A 88 -2.47 -5.77 7.93
C ARG A 88 -2.20 -4.82 9.09
N PHE A 89 -0.97 -4.34 9.21
CA PHE A 89 -0.58 -3.36 10.22
C PHE A 89 -1.44 -2.09 10.15
N LEU A 90 -1.61 -1.51 8.94
CA LEU A 90 -2.45 -0.32 8.77
C LEU A 90 -3.92 -0.64 9.02
N ALA A 91 -4.45 -1.77 8.55
CA ALA A 91 -5.83 -2.16 8.82
C ALA A 91 -6.11 -2.30 10.32
N ASP A 92 -5.18 -2.87 11.09
CA ASP A 92 -5.36 -3.11 12.53
C ASP A 92 -5.13 -1.90 13.42
N LYS A 93 -4.21 -1.02 13.03
CA LYS A 93 -3.81 0.12 13.86
C LYS A 93 -4.45 1.42 13.46
N ALA A 94 -4.82 1.58 12.19
CA ALA A 94 -5.35 2.82 11.65
C ALA A 94 -6.85 2.75 11.35
N VAL A 95 -7.53 1.62 11.52
CA VAL A 95 -8.98 1.55 11.30
C VAL A 95 -9.69 1.06 12.57
N PRO A 96 -10.41 1.95 13.28
CA PRO A 96 -10.66 3.37 12.97
C PRO A 96 -9.47 4.30 13.26
N THR A 97 -9.31 5.39 12.50
CA THR A 97 -8.12 6.28 12.58
C THR A 97 -7.95 6.98 13.91
N ALA A 98 -9.03 7.19 14.66
CA ALA A 98 -8.99 7.77 16.00
C ALA A 98 -8.13 6.97 17.01
N GLN A 99 -7.77 5.72 16.68
CA GLN A 99 -6.93 4.86 17.53
C GLN A 99 -5.45 4.85 17.11
N TRP A 100 -5.08 5.63 16.09
CA TRP A 100 -3.70 5.68 15.60
C TRP A 100 -2.74 6.16 16.69
N PRO A 101 -1.76 5.34 17.13
CA PRO A 101 -0.96 5.64 18.32
C PRO A 101 0.31 6.47 18.01
N TYR A 102 0.51 6.89 16.76
CA TYR A 102 1.70 7.62 16.29
C TYR A 102 1.35 9.07 15.91
N PRO A 103 2.35 9.96 15.75
CA PRO A 103 2.08 11.36 15.45
C PRO A 103 1.35 11.54 14.11
N GLU A 104 0.20 12.19 14.12
CA GLU A 104 -0.53 12.55 12.91
C GLU A 104 -1.18 13.92 13.11
N LEU A 105 -0.94 14.84 12.18
CA LEU A 105 -1.50 16.19 12.23
C LEU A 105 -2.94 16.21 11.72
N ASP A 106 -3.30 15.27 10.85
CA ASP A 106 -4.62 15.20 10.22
C ASP A 106 -5.09 13.74 10.13
N LEU A 107 -5.87 13.29 11.12
CA LEU A 107 -6.47 11.96 11.16
C LEU A 107 -7.75 11.84 10.33
N ASP A 108 -8.22 12.96 9.76
CA ASP A 108 -9.40 13.00 8.90
C ASP A 108 -9.04 12.81 7.42
N ASP A 109 -7.86 13.27 7.00
CA ASP A 109 -7.28 12.97 5.69
C ASP A 109 -6.91 11.49 5.56
N THR A 110 -7.85 10.72 5.01
CA THR A 110 -7.80 9.24 4.97
C THR A 110 -7.81 8.67 3.56
N GLY A 111 -7.60 9.51 2.54
CA GLY A 111 -7.67 9.10 1.13
C GLY A 111 -6.63 8.04 0.78
N ASP A 112 -5.37 8.26 1.17
CA ASP A 112 -4.29 7.29 0.93
C ASP A 112 -4.54 5.95 1.65
N LEU A 113 -5.06 6.02 2.88
CA LEU A 113 -5.39 4.81 3.64
C LEU A 113 -6.54 4.04 2.97
N LEU A 114 -7.56 4.74 2.48
CA LEU A 114 -8.65 4.13 1.73
C LEU A 114 -8.13 3.44 0.45
N GLU A 115 -7.26 4.09 -0.32
CA GLU A 115 -6.66 3.49 -1.53
C GLU A 115 -5.93 2.18 -1.20
N VAL A 116 -5.09 2.18 -0.16
CA VAL A 116 -4.38 0.98 0.29
C VAL A 116 -5.37 -0.13 0.68
N MET A 117 -6.45 0.18 1.39
CA MET A 117 -7.46 -0.83 1.75
C MET A 117 -8.22 -1.37 0.53
N LEU A 118 -8.52 -0.52 -0.45
CA LEU A 118 -9.18 -0.90 -1.71
C LEU A 118 -8.28 -1.78 -2.59
N GLN A 119 -6.98 -1.52 -2.64
CA GLN A 119 -6.01 -2.37 -3.33
C GLN A 119 -5.82 -3.69 -2.55
N ALA A 120 -5.68 -3.63 -1.22
CA ALA A 120 -5.49 -4.81 -0.37
C ALA A 120 -6.68 -5.79 -0.42
N ARG A 121 -7.93 -5.31 -0.41
CA ARG A 121 -9.11 -6.20 -0.53
C ARG A 121 -9.19 -6.94 -1.87
N GLN A 122 -8.67 -6.33 -2.95
CA GLN A 122 -8.60 -7.00 -4.25
C GLN A 122 -7.50 -8.06 -4.24
N ARG A 123 -6.36 -7.76 -3.60
CA ARG A 123 -5.22 -8.68 -3.56
C ARG A 123 -5.41 -9.86 -2.60
N TRP A 124 -6.04 -9.61 -1.45
CA TRP A 124 -6.25 -10.54 -0.34
C TRP A 124 -7.71 -10.53 0.12
N PRO A 125 -8.63 -11.07 -0.70
CA PRO A 125 -10.06 -11.09 -0.37
C PRO A 125 -10.33 -11.93 0.89
N GLY A 126 -11.24 -11.46 1.73
CA GLY A 126 -11.65 -12.17 2.95
C GLY A 126 -10.80 -11.90 4.19
N GLU A 127 -9.74 -11.09 4.10
CA GLU A 127 -8.83 -10.79 5.22
C GLU A 127 -9.15 -9.49 5.98
N GLY A 128 -10.43 -9.07 5.95
CA GLY A 128 -10.91 -7.90 6.70
C GLY A 128 -10.64 -6.54 6.05
N PHE A 129 -9.87 -6.46 4.97
CA PHE A 129 -9.62 -5.21 4.23
C PHE A 129 -10.88 -4.57 3.66
N ASP A 130 -11.89 -5.37 3.30
CA ASP A 130 -13.19 -4.87 2.83
C ASP A 130 -13.93 -4.09 3.94
N ALA A 131 -13.96 -4.64 5.15
CA ALA A 131 -14.55 -3.97 6.31
C ALA A 131 -13.79 -2.68 6.67
N ALA A 132 -12.46 -2.70 6.55
CA ALA A 132 -11.64 -1.53 6.75
C ALA A 132 -11.95 -0.43 5.72
N ALA A 133 -12.02 -0.78 4.43
CA ALA A 133 -12.41 0.15 3.36
C ALA A 133 -13.82 0.73 3.58
N ARG A 134 -14.80 -0.08 3.98
CA ARG A 134 -16.17 0.39 4.30
C ARG A 134 -16.21 1.39 5.45
N THR A 135 -15.32 1.24 6.43
CA THR A 135 -15.23 2.17 7.56
C THR A 135 -14.74 3.55 7.11
N LEU A 136 -13.85 3.59 6.11
CA LEU A 136 -13.24 4.83 5.59
C LEU A 136 -14.08 5.50 4.49
N ALA A 137 -14.78 4.70 3.68
CA ALA A 137 -15.51 5.14 2.48
C ALA A 137 -16.46 6.34 2.68
N PRO A 138 -17.23 6.46 3.79
CA PRO A 138 -18.15 7.58 3.97
C PRO A 138 -17.50 8.97 3.99
N LYS A 139 -16.19 9.06 4.27
CA LYS A 139 -15.43 10.31 4.23
C LYS A 139 -15.04 10.74 2.80
N HIS A 140 -15.15 9.84 1.83
CA HIS A 140 -14.65 10.04 0.45
C HIS A 140 -15.73 9.79 -0.63
N PRO A 141 -16.95 10.36 -0.53
CA PRO A 141 -18.08 9.96 -1.37
C PRO A 141 -17.94 10.31 -2.87
N ALA A 142 -17.12 11.30 -3.22
CA ALA A 142 -16.95 11.79 -4.59
C ALA A 142 -15.54 11.54 -5.15
N ASP A 143 -14.79 10.62 -4.54
CA ASP A 143 -13.41 10.40 -4.91
C ASP A 143 -13.26 9.63 -6.23
N LEU A 144 -12.27 10.01 -7.04
CA LEU A 144 -11.91 9.31 -8.28
C LEU A 144 -11.37 7.90 -8.02
N LEU A 145 -11.01 7.58 -6.78
CA LEU A 145 -10.68 6.21 -6.34
C LEU A 145 -11.80 5.21 -6.70
N TRP A 146 -13.06 5.62 -6.69
CA TRP A 146 -14.19 4.76 -7.03
C TRP A 146 -14.23 4.32 -8.50
N LEU A 147 -13.57 5.07 -9.39
CA LEU A 147 -13.48 4.70 -10.81
C LEU A 147 -12.47 3.58 -11.07
N ARG A 148 -11.56 3.34 -10.11
CA ARG A 148 -10.43 2.39 -10.24
C ARG A 148 -10.57 1.17 -9.35
N SER A 149 -11.51 1.18 -8.42
CA SER A 149 -11.76 0.08 -7.48
C SER A 149 -13.02 -0.69 -7.86
N THR A 150 -13.06 -1.97 -7.53
CA THR A 150 -14.32 -2.72 -7.58
C THR A 150 -15.28 -2.16 -6.53
N PRO A 151 -16.57 -1.93 -6.87
CA PRO A 151 -17.53 -1.37 -5.93
C PRO A 151 -17.54 -2.15 -4.61
N LEU A 152 -17.69 -1.44 -3.50
CA LEU A 152 -18.12 -2.07 -2.25
C LEU A 152 -19.58 -2.48 -2.50
N ALA A 153 -19.92 -3.76 -2.45
CA ALA A 153 -21.32 -4.16 -2.55
C ALA A 153 -22.10 -3.39 -1.46
N ASP A 154 -23.09 -2.60 -1.83
CA ASP A 154 -23.82 -1.60 -1.00
C ASP A 154 -23.32 -0.14 -1.05
N SER A 155 -22.47 0.25 -2.02
CA SER A 155 -22.38 1.67 -2.41
C SER A 155 -23.66 2.05 -3.19
N PRO A 156 -24.30 3.21 -2.90
CA PRO A 156 -25.53 3.63 -3.58
C PRO A 156 -25.37 3.74 -5.09
#